data_AF-A0A149VIU5-F1
#
_entry.id   AF-A0A149VIU5-F1
#
_cell.length_a   1.000
_cell.length_b   1.000
_cell.length_c   1.000
_cell.angle_alpha   90.00
_cell.angle_beta   90.00
_cell.angle_gamma   90.00
#
_symmetry.space_group_name_H-M   'P 1'
#
loop_
_entity.id
_entity.type
_entity.pdbx_description
1 polymer ?
#
loop_
_entity_poly.entity_id
_entity_poly.type
_entity_poly.pdbx_seq_one_letter_code
_entity_poly.pdbx_strand_id
1 'polypeptide(L)'
;DNVFELLTFAGRDAPAAKALMIPASVGGNSLMKQSHRDMFAYCNAVMEPWDGPAALCATDGRWVIAGLDRSGLRPLRYTVTDDNLLIVGSETGMVRVPESNVAKRGRLGPGDVIGVDLQEARLYGNEELLDLLASRQDFSSWVGGIQKIGCIVRSDVKEPVLYQGDELRRRQLAVGTTL
;
A
#
# COMPACT_ATOMS: atom_id res chain seq x y z
N ASP A 1 -8.98 -5.40 11.26
CA ASP A 1 -8.91 -6.83 11.59
C ASP A 1 -9.85 -7.64 10.73
N ASN A 2 -11.17 -7.52 10.90
CA ASN A 2 -12.19 -8.32 10.17
C ASN A 2 -11.98 -8.46 8.66
N VAL A 3 -11.66 -7.37 7.95
CA VAL A 3 -11.42 -7.43 6.49
C VAL A 3 -10.11 -8.16 6.17
N PHE A 4 -9.07 -7.93 6.97
CA PHE A 4 -7.78 -8.61 6.82
C PHE A 4 -7.94 -10.12 7.04
N GLU A 5 -8.65 -10.49 8.11
CA GLU A 5 -9.01 -11.88 8.42
C GLU A 5 -9.80 -12.52 7.27
N LEU A 6 -10.83 -11.85 6.76
CA LEU A 6 -11.60 -12.38 5.63
C LEU A 6 -10.71 -12.64 4.40
N LEU A 7 -9.79 -11.73 4.08
CA LEU A 7 -8.87 -11.89 2.95
C LEU A 7 -7.90 -13.06 3.16
N THR A 8 -7.39 -13.25 4.37
CA THR A 8 -6.49 -14.36 4.69
C THR A 8 -7.20 -15.71 4.69
N PHE A 9 -8.40 -15.79 5.26
CA PHE A 9 -9.24 -16.98 5.17
C PHE A 9 -9.65 -17.31 3.73
N ALA A 10 -9.84 -16.31 2.87
CA ALA A 10 -10.15 -16.50 1.45
C ALA A 10 -8.93 -16.88 0.59
N GLY A 11 -7.74 -17.01 1.18
CA GLY A 11 -6.54 -17.55 0.51
C GLY A 11 -5.49 -16.53 0.09
N ARG A 12 -5.61 -15.25 0.46
CA ARG A 12 -4.51 -14.27 0.29
C ARG A 12 -3.64 -14.27 1.53
N ASP A 13 -2.35 -14.55 1.40
CA ASP A 13 -1.46 -14.46 2.56
C ASP A 13 -1.35 -13.04 3.14
N ALA A 14 -0.87 -12.94 4.38
CA ALA A 14 -0.76 -11.69 5.12
C ALA A 14 -0.03 -10.58 4.34
N PRO A 15 1.10 -10.85 3.63
CA PRO A 15 1.73 -9.85 2.80
C PRO A 15 0.85 -9.35 1.65
N ALA A 16 0.11 -10.24 0.97
CA ALA A 16 -0.81 -9.85 -0.09
C ALA A 16 -2.02 -9.06 0.45
N ALA A 17 -2.56 -9.44 1.61
CA ALA A 17 -3.64 -8.71 2.28
C ALA A 17 -3.20 -7.30 2.68
N LYS A 18 -1.98 -7.15 3.23
CA LYS A 18 -1.37 -5.83 3.51
C LYS A 18 -1.24 -5.01 2.24
N ALA A 19 -0.68 -5.57 1.17
CA ALA A 19 -0.47 -4.86 -0.08
C ALA A 19 -1.78 -4.40 -0.72
N LEU A 20 -2.85 -5.18 -0.58
CA LEU A 20 -4.19 -4.84 -1.09
C LEU A 20 -4.86 -3.73 -0.27
N MET A 21 -4.90 -3.87 1.05
CA MET A 21 -5.60 -2.91 1.93
C MET A 21 -4.82 -1.62 2.15
N ILE A 22 -3.50 -1.72 2.31
CA ILE A 22 -2.59 -0.64 2.69
C ILE A 22 -1.39 -0.63 1.70
N PRO A 23 -1.65 -0.32 0.41
CA PRO A 23 -0.64 -0.28 -0.62
C PRO A 23 0.39 0.82 -0.37
N ALA A 24 1.62 0.60 -0.83
CA ALA A 24 2.62 1.65 -0.89
C ALA A 24 2.20 2.73 -1.90
N SER A 25 2.69 3.96 -1.71
CA SER A 25 2.38 5.05 -2.63
C SER A 25 3.11 4.89 -3.97
N VAL A 26 2.35 4.83 -5.07
CA VAL A 26 2.88 4.80 -6.44
C VAL A 26 2.90 6.22 -6.99
N GLY A 27 3.83 7.04 -6.49
CA GLY A 27 4.04 8.41 -7.00
C GLY A 27 4.81 8.43 -8.33
N GLY A 28 4.61 9.48 -9.13
CA GLY A 28 5.26 9.65 -10.45
C GLY A 28 6.80 9.59 -10.42
N ASN A 29 7.42 10.02 -9.33
CA ASN A 29 8.88 10.03 -9.13
C ASN A 29 9.40 8.87 -8.26
N SER A 30 8.63 7.80 -8.07
CA SER A 30 9.04 6.66 -7.25
C SER A 30 10.15 5.83 -7.93
N LEU A 31 11.16 5.39 -7.20
CA LEU A 31 12.19 4.43 -7.69
C LEU A 31 11.67 2.98 -7.81
N MET A 32 10.36 2.78 -7.64
CA MET A 32 9.68 1.49 -7.67
C MET A 32 9.73 0.82 -9.05
N LYS A 33 10.04 -0.48 -9.07
CA LYS A 33 10.05 -1.33 -10.28
C LYS A 33 8.68 -1.36 -10.95
N GLN A 34 8.65 -1.49 -12.27
CA GLN A 34 7.39 -1.50 -13.03
C GLN A 34 6.45 -2.64 -12.59
N SER A 35 6.97 -3.83 -12.31
CA SER A 35 6.19 -4.97 -11.82
C SER A 35 5.47 -4.66 -10.49
N HIS A 36 6.13 -3.96 -9.56
CA HIS A 36 5.51 -3.52 -8.31
C HIS A 36 4.44 -2.47 -8.57
N ARG A 37 4.70 -1.52 -9.47
CA ARG A 37 3.72 -0.48 -9.85
C ARG A 37 2.45 -1.10 -10.45
N ASP A 38 2.60 -2.11 -11.30
CA ASP A 38 1.48 -2.81 -11.93
C ASP A 38 0.69 -3.62 -10.88
N MET A 39 1.38 -4.33 -9.98
CA MET A 39 0.74 -5.00 -8.84
C MET A 39 -0.05 -4.01 -7.97
N PHE A 40 0.52 -2.86 -7.61
CA PHE A 40 -0.20 -1.85 -6.83
C PHE A 40 -1.32 -1.16 -7.62
N ALA A 41 -1.19 -1.00 -8.94
CA ALA A 41 -2.28 -0.51 -9.78
C ALA A 41 -3.47 -1.48 -9.78
N TYR A 42 -3.19 -2.79 -9.81
CA TYR A 42 -4.21 -3.81 -9.58
C TYR A 42 -4.85 -3.68 -8.18
N CYS A 43 -4.05 -3.54 -7.11
CA CYS A 43 -4.59 -3.38 -5.75
C CYS A 43 -5.55 -2.18 -5.65
N ASN A 44 -5.13 -1.03 -6.18
CA ASN A 44 -5.94 0.20 -6.19
C ASN A 44 -7.20 0.09 -7.06
N ALA A 45 -7.21 -0.79 -8.07
CA ALA A 45 -8.40 -1.05 -8.88
C ALA A 45 -9.40 -1.99 -8.18
N VAL A 46 -8.94 -2.83 -7.25
CA VAL A 46 -9.76 -3.82 -6.54
C VAL A 46 -10.32 -3.28 -5.22
N MET A 47 -9.52 -2.54 -4.45
CA MET A 47 -9.89 -2.07 -3.13
C MET A 47 -9.43 -0.63 -2.91
N GLU A 48 -10.33 0.21 -2.39
CA GLU A 48 -9.94 1.53 -1.94
C GLU A 48 -8.97 1.42 -0.76
N PRO A 49 -7.85 2.16 -0.77
CA PRO A 49 -6.88 2.04 0.31
C PRO A 49 -7.41 2.51 1.65
N TRP A 50 -7.10 1.73 2.69
CA TRP A 50 -7.40 2.06 4.08
C TRP A 50 -6.29 2.98 4.62
N ASP A 51 -6.46 4.27 4.39
CA ASP A 51 -5.46 5.30 4.72
C ASP A 51 -5.55 5.79 6.18
N GLY A 52 -4.49 6.43 6.64
CA GLY A 52 -4.33 6.93 8.00
C GLY A 52 -3.01 6.46 8.65
N PRO A 53 -2.59 7.08 9.78
CA PRO A 53 -1.37 6.69 10.45
C PRO A 53 -1.43 5.24 10.95
N ALA A 54 -0.59 4.36 10.39
CA ALA A 54 -0.63 2.94 10.73
C ALA A 54 0.77 2.35 10.80
N ALA A 55 1.10 1.79 11.97
CA ALA A 55 2.13 0.78 12.13
C ALA A 55 1.43 -0.49 12.57
N LEU A 56 1.51 -1.53 11.75
CA LEU A 56 0.80 -2.78 11.97
C LEU A 56 1.77 -3.95 12.09
N CYS A 57 1.37 -4.91 12.93
CA CYS A 57 1.93 -6.26 12.95
C CYS A 57 0.75 -7.21 12.73
N ALA A 58 0.91 -8.17 11.83
CA ALA A 58 -0.16 -9.10 11.48
C ALA A 58 0.40 -10.49 11.18
N THR A 59 -0.46 -11.49 11.28
CA THR A 59 -0.13 -12.86 10.87
C THR A 59 -1.35 -13.54 10.28
N ASP A 60 -1.13 -14.43 9.33
CA ASP A 60 -2.13 -15.37 8.81
C ASP A 60 -1.92 -16.82 9.34
N GLY A 61 -1.00 -16.99 10.31
CA GLY A 61 -0.59 -18.29 10.84
C GLY A 61 0.64 -18.91 10.16
N ARG A 62 1.00 -18.48 8.94
CA ARG A 62 2.26 -18.85 8.26
C ARG A 62 3.22 -17.67 8.21
N TRP A 63 2.75 -16.54 7.73
CA TRP A 63 3.50 -15.31 7.62
C TRP A 63 3.33 -14.48 8.88
N VAL A 64 4.43 -13.92 9.37
CA VAL A 64 4.41 -12.85 10.37
C VAL A 64 4.96 -11.60 9.71
N ILE A 65 4.15 -10.55 9.64
CA ILE A 65 4.51 -9.31 8.96
C ILE A 65 4.46 -8.12 9.90
N ALA A 66 5.28 -7.13 9.61
CA ALA A 66 5.15 -5.78 10.13
C ALA A 66 5.24 -4.78 8.98
N GLY A 67 4.40 -3.75 8.99
CA GLY A 67 4.32 -2.80 7.88
C GLY A 67 3.85 -1.41 8.29
N LEU A 68 4.12 -0.45 7.42
CA LEU A 68 3.68 0.93 7.57
C LEU A 68 2.64 1.33 6.53
N ASP A 69 1.86 2.35 6.91
CA ASP A 69 1.05 3.14 6.00
C ASP A 69 1.90 3.82 4.91
N ARG A 70 1.23 4.22 3.83
CA ARG A 70 1.85 4.81 2.64
C ARG A 70 2.72 6.05 2.88
N SER A 71 2.49 6.75 3.99
CA SER A 71 3.16 8.00 4.37
C SER A 71 4.16 7.80 5.51
N GLY A 72 4.18 6.62 6.14
CA GLY A 72 5.10 6.27 7.23
C GLY A 72 4.87 7.15 8.47
N LEU A 73 3.62 7.41 8.83
CA LEU A 73 3.25 8.39 9.86
C LEU A 73 3.47 7.88 11.29
N ARG A 74 3.82 6.60 11.45
CA ARG A 74 4.15 5.97 12.73
C ARG A 74 5.57 5.39 12.68
N PRO A 75 6.34 5.48 13.78
CA PRO A 75 7.65 4.87 13.84
C PRO A 75 7.53 3.35 13.93
N LEU A 76 8.38 2.64 13.20
CA LEU A 76 8.51 1.18 13.30
C LEU A 76 9.96 0.79 13.04
N ARG A 77 10.63 0.31 14.09
CA ARG A 77 12.05 -0.10 14.10
C ARG A 77 12.14 -1.61 14.29
N TYR A 78 13.22 -2.19 13.77
CA TYR A 78 13.48 -3.60 13.94
C TYR A 78 14.94 -3.89 14.26
N THR A 79 15.16 -5.00 14.97
CA THR A 79 16.45 -5.60 15.26
C THR A 79 16.40 -7.05 14.81
N VAL A 80 17.39 -7.46 14.02
CA VAL A 80 17.67 -8.86 13.70
C VAL A 80 18.88 -9.28 14.51
N THR A 81 18.78 -10.45 15.12
CA THR A 81 19.83 -11.03 15.97
C THR A 81 20.60 -12.12 15.24
N ASP A 82 21.80 -12.46 15.71
CA ASP A 82 22.61 -13.52 15.11
C ASP A 82 22.01 -14.92 15.30
N ASP A 83 21.12 -15.10 16.29
CA ASP A 83 20.30 -16.29 16.51
C ASP A 83 18.96 -16.27 15.77
N ASN A 84 18.84 -15.43 14.72
CA ASN A 84 17.71 -15.35 13.78
C ASN A 84 16.36 -14.91 14.39
N LEU A 85 16.36 -14.20 15.50
CA LEU A 85 15.16 -13.51 15.98
C LEU A 85 14.99 -12.17 15.27
N LEU A 86 13.76 -11.91 14.80
CA LEU A 86 13.29 -10.60 14.38
C LEU A 86 12.47 -9.97 15.50
N ILE A 87 12.91 -8.80 15.99
CA ILE A 87 12.20 -8.01 16.99
C ILE A 87 11.77 -6.71 16.32
N VAL A 88 10.47 -6.41 16.33
CA VAL A 88 9.90 -5.20 15.73
C VAL A 88 9.10 -4.42 16.76
N GLY A 89 9.16 -3.09 16.70
CA GLY A 89 8.15 -2.26 17.34
C GLY A 89 8.40 -0.76 17.21
N SER A 90 7.60 0.03 17.93
CA SER A 90 7.57 1.49 17.76
C SER A 90 8.86 2.19 18.16
N GLU A 91 9.60 1.59 19.08
CA GLU A 91 10.82 2.14 19.66
C GLU A 91 11.98 1.13 19.61
N THR A 92 13.20 1.64 19.65
CA THR A 92 14.39 0.79 19.82
C THR A 92 14.66 0.60 21.31
N GLY A 93 15.20 -0.56 21.70
CA GLY A 93 15.53 -0.85 23.10
C GLY A 93 14.37 -1.35 23.95
N MET A 94 13.20 -1.63 23.38
CA MET A 94 12.07 -2.24 24.10
C MET A 94 12.40 -3.65 24.63
N VAL A 95 13.26 -4.37 23.91
CA VAL A 95 13.77 -5.69 24.30
C VAL A 95 15.27 -5.58 24.45
N ARG A 96 15.79 -6.04 25.60
CA ARG A 96 17.22 -6.04 25.87
C ARG A 96 17.89 -7.15 25.06
N VAL A 97 18.68 -6.75 24.07
CA VAL A 97 19.49 -7.66 23.25
C VAL A 97 20.97 -7.30 23.50
N PRO A 98 21.84 -8.27 23.83
CA PRO A 98 23.27 -8.02 23.90
C PRO A 98 23.78 -7.46 22.56
N GLU A 99 24.52 -6.34 22.57
CA GLU A 99 25.03 -5.72 21.33
C GLU A 99 25.90 -6.70 20.50
N SER A 100 26.56 -7.65 21.16
CA SER A 100 27.33 -8.72 20.50
C SER A 100 26.50 -9.75 19.74
N ASN A 101 25.16 -9.74 19.89
CA ASN A 101 24.23 -10.65 19.23
C ASN A 101 23.33 -9.91 18.22
N VAL A 102 23.66 -8.66 17.88
CA VAL A 102 22.88 -7.84 16.94
C VAL A 102 23.46 -7.97 15.53
N ALA A 103 22.79 -8.73 14.68
CA ALA A 103 23.14 -8.86 13.27
C ALA A 103 22.81 -7.58 12.48
N LYS A 104 21.63 -6.99 12.71
CA LYS A 104 21.16 -5.80 11.98
C LYS A 104 20.19 -4.97 12.78
N ARG A 105 20.26 -3.65 12.63
CA ARG A 105 19.21 -2.71 13.06
C ARG A 105 18.68 -1.95 11.87
N GLY A 106 17.37 -1.70 11.86
CA GLY A 106 16.73 -0.97 10.78
C GLY A 106 15.43 -0.31 11.20
N ARG A 107 14.81 0.35 10.23
CA ARG A 107 13.48 0.94 10.33
C ARG A 107 12.72 0.68 9.04
N LEU A 108 11.40 0.65 9.14
CA LEU A 108 10.54 0.66 7.96
C LEU A 108 10.29 2.10 7.50
N GLY A 109 10.31 2.30 6.19
CA GLY A 109 9.92 3.53 5.53
C GLY A 109 8.45 3.55 5.12
N PRO A 110 7.98 4.65 4.51
CA PRO A 110 6.61 4.79 4.04
C PRO A 110 6.20 3.64 3.10
N GLY A 111 5.13 2.93 3.46
CA GLY A 111 4.59 1.81 2.69
C GLY A 111 5.37 0.49 2.80
N ASP A 112 6.54 0.50 3.45
CA ASP A 112 7.39 -0.68 3.55
C ASP A 112 6.74 -1.80 4.37
N VAL A 113 7.15 -3.03 4.08
CA VAL A 113 6.80 -4.23 4.82
C VAL A 113 8.05 -5.08 5.06
N ILE A 114 8.10 -5.76 6.20
CA ILE A 114 9.03 -6.84 6.49
C ILE A 114 8.21 -8.07 6.88
N GLY A 115 8.64 -9.25 6.44
CA GLY A 115 7.89 -10.48 6.67
C GLY A 115 8.79 -11.66 6.96
N VAL A 116 8.32 -12.56 7.81
CA VAL A 116 8.94 -13.87 8.03
C VAL A 116 7.96 -14.93 7.56
N ASP A 117 8.42 -15.80 6.67
CA ASP A 117 7.70 -17.03 6.34
C ASP A 117 8.11 -18.11 7.34
N LEU A 118 7.18 -18.53 8.20
CA LEU A 118 7.46 -19.56 9.21
C LEU A 118 7.58 -20.97 8.63
N GLN A 119 7.04 -21.23 7.43
CA GLN A 119 7.20 -22.53 6.78
C GLN A 119 8.59 -22.65 6.14
N GLU A 120 9.09 -21.59 5.53
CA GLU A 120 10.44 -21.56 4.94
C GLU A 120 11.53 -21.13 5.92
N ALA A 121 11.13 -20.70 7.13
CA ALA A 121 12.00 -20.12 8.16
C ALA A 121 12.90 -18.99 7.61
N ARG A 122 12.32 -18.13 6.74
CA ARG A 122 13.07 -17.10 6.00
C ARG A 122 12.51 -15.71 6.26
N LEU A 123 13.44 -14.78 6.53
CA LEU A 123 13.17 -13.35 6.60
C LEU A 123 13.19 -12.74 5.19
N TYR A 124 12.18 -11.92 4.89
CA TYR A 124 12.05 -11.16 3.65
C TYR A 124 12.10 -9.68 3.96
N GLY A 125 12.99 -8.97 3.27
CA GLY A 125 12.98 -7.51 3.22
C GLY A 125 11.86 -6.98 2.32
N ASN A 126 11.64 -5.66 2.36
CA ASN A 126 10.58 -5.01 1.58
C ASN A 126 10.68 -5.32 0.08
N GLU A 127 11.85 -5.11 -0.53
CA GLU A 127 12.02 -5.31 -1.97
C GLU A 127 11.83 -6.77 -2.38
N GLU A 128 12.39 -7.72 -1.62
CA GLU A 128 12.23 -9.16 -1.89
C GLU A 128 10.76 -9.60 -1.76
N LEU A 129 10.04 -9.05 -0.79
CA LEU A 129 8.63 -9.37 -0.58
C LEU A 129 7.75 -8.78 -1.68
N LEU A 130 8.05 -7.55 -2.13
CA LEU A 130 7.37 -6.95 -3.29
C LEU A 130 7.69 -7.69 -4.59
N ASP A 131 8.93 -8.13 -4.79
CA ASP A 131 9.32 -8.97 -5.94
C ASP A 131 8.56 -10.30 -5.91
N LEU A 132 8.48 -10.95 -4.75
CA LEU A 132 7.70 -12.18 -4.56
C LEU A 132 6.24 -11.95 -4.92
N LEU A 133 5.59 -10.93 -4.35
CA LEU A 133 4.17 -10.65 -4.60
C LEU A 133 3.90 -10.32 -6.07
N ALA A 134 4.72 -9.45 -6.67
CA ALA A 134 4.56 -9.03 -8.06
C ALA A 134 4.81 -10.17 -9.06
N SER A 135 5.59 -11.19 -8.69
CA SER A 135 5.85 -12.36 -9.55
C SER A 135 4.71 -13.39 -9.58
N ARG A 136 3.74 -13.32 -8.66
CA ARG A 136 2.69 -14.35 -8.53
C ARG A 136 1.69 -14.36 -9.68
N GLN A 137 1.50 -13.23 -10.35
CA GLN A 137 0.53 -13.05 -11.42
C GLN A 137 1.07 -12.06 -12.46
N ASP A 138 0.54 -12.12 -13.67
CA ASP A 138 0.86 -11.16 -14.74
C ASP A 138 0.04 -9.87 -14.57
N PHE A 139 0.39 -9.09 -13.54
CA PHE A 139 -0.29 -7.82 -13.26
C PHE A 139 -0.15 -6.80 -14.40
N SER A 140 0.96 -6.84 -15.14
CA SER A 140 1.20 -5.95 -16.29
C SER A 140 0.14 -6.17 -17.37
N SER A 141 -0.17 -7.44 -17.71
CA SER A 141 -1.25 -7.77 -18.64
C SER A 141 -2.61 -7.29 -18.13
N TRP A 142 -2.91 -7.51 -16.85
CA TRP A 142 -4.20 -7.11 -16.26
C TRP A 142 -4.41 -5.60 -16.27
N VAL A 143 -3.39 -4.84 -15.86
CA VAL A 143 -3.42 -3.37 -15.85
C VAL A 143 -3.42 -2.80 -17.27
N GLY A 144 -2.82 -3.52 -18.23
CA GLY A 144 -2.89 -3.19 -19.66
C GLY A 144 -4.33 -3.18 -20.22
N GLY A 145 -5.25 -3.91 -19.61
CA GLY A 145 -6.67 -3.90 -19.95
C GLY A 145 -7.43 -2.65 -19.48
N ILE A 146 -6.82 -1.77 -18.67
CA ILE A 146 -7.49 -0.57 -18.14
C ILE A 146 -7.56 0.52 -19.22
N GLN A 147 -8.77 0.89 -19.64
CA GLN A 147 -8.99 1.99 -20.56
C GLN A 147 -8.86 3.35 -19.84
N LYS A 148 -7.75 4.05 -20.09
CA LYS A 148 -7.51 5.40 -19.55
C LYS A 148 -8.22 6.44 -20.41
N ILE A 149 -9.35 6.97 -19.93
CA ILE A 149 -10.15 7.97 -20.66
C ILE A 149 -9.62 9.40 -20.56
N GLY A 150 -8.56 9.66 -19.78
CA GLY A 150 -8.00 11.01 -19.61
C GLY A 150 -7.48 11.64 -20.91
N CYS A 151 -7.16 10.83 -21.93
CA CYS A 151 -6.81 11.33 -23.26
C CYS A 151 -8.03 11.68 -24.13
N ILE A 152 -9.21 11.13 -23.78
CA ILE A 152 -10.50 11.38 -24.44
C ILE A 152 -11.17 12.61 -23.81
N VAL A 153 -11.23 12.65 -22.47
CA VAL A 153 -11.75 13.77 -21.69
C VAL A 153 -10.62 14.76 -21.47
N ARG A 154 -10.35 15.59 -22.48
CA ARG A 154 -9.28 16.57 -22.41
C ARG A 154 -9.76 17.86 -21.76
N SER A 155 -8.93 18.41 -20.89
CA SER A 155 -9.14 19.70 -20.22
C SER A 155 -8.71 20.91 -21.05
N ASP A 156 -8.11 20.69 -22.23
CA ASP A 156 -7.71 21.74 -23.19
C ASP A 156 -8.84 22.13 -24.16
N VAL A 157 -10.01 21.51 -24.05
CA VAL A 157 -11.18 21.82 -24.85
C VAL A 157 -11.89 23.05 -24.27
N LYS A 158 -12.23 24.00 -25.13
CA LYS A 158 -13.07 25.13 -24.74
C LYS A 158 -14.48 24.63 -24.48
N GLU A 159 -14.84 24.53 -23.20
CA GLU A 159 -16.18 24.14 -22.77
C GLU A 159 -17.24 25.08 -23.37
N PRO A 160 -18.31 24.54 -24.00
CA PRO A 160 -19.37 25.37 -24.56
C PRO A 160 -20.20 26.02 -23.45
N VAL A 161 -20.41 27.34 -23.56
CA VAL A 161 -21.34 28.04 -22.66
C VAL A 161 -22.76 27.83 -23.18
N LEU A 162 -23.52 26.95 -22.52
CA LEU A 162 -24.85 26.54 -22.96
C LEU A 162 -25.95 27.58 -22.64
N TYR A 163 -25.82 28.33 -21.55
CA TYR A 163 -26.85 29.26 -21.08
C TYR A 163 -26.22 30.60 -20.68
N GLN A 164 -26.92 31.70 -20.96
CA GLN A 164 -26.50 33.05 -20.61
C GLN A 164 -27.68 33.88 -20.10
N GLY A 165 -27.37 34.98 -19.39
CA GLY A 165 -28.37 35.96 -18.95
C GLY A 165 -29.46 35.38 -18.04
N ASP A 166 -30.72 35.66 -18.37
CA ASP A 166 -31.85 35.32 -17.52
C ASP A 166 -32.16 33.82 -17.47
N GLU A 167 -31.89 33.08 -18.55
CA GLU A 167 -32.06 31.62 -18.52
C GLU A 167 -31.09 30.97 -17.54
N LEU A 168 -29.83 31.43 -17.55
CA LEU A 168 -28.83 31.00 -16.58
C LEU A 168 -29.28 31.33 -15.15
N ARG A 169 -29.72 32.57 -14.91
CA ARG A 169 -30.21 33.00 -13.58
C ARG A 169 -31.41 32.18 -13.10
N ARG A 170 -32.38 31.90 -13.97
CA ARG A 170 -33.53 31.05 -13.61
C ARG A 170 -33.09 29.64 -13.23
N ARG A 171 -32.17 29.04 -13.96
CA ARG A 171 -31.62 27.71 -13.65
C ARG A 171 -30.82 27.71 -12.35
N GLN A 172 -30.00 28.74 -12.13
CA GLN A 172 -29.26 28.95 -10.89
C GLN A 172 -30.20 29.08 -9.69
N LEU A 173 -31.24 29.92 -9.79
CA LEU A 173 -32.27 30.05 -8.75
C LEU A 173 -33.03 28.74 -8.52
N ALA A 174 -33.34 27.99 -9.59
CA ALA A 174 -34.04 26.71 -9.47
C ALA A 174 -33.25 25.65 -8.68
N VAL A 175 -31.91 25.75 -8.65
CA VAL A 175 -31.04 24.90 -7.83
C VAL A 175 -30.54 25.59 -6.55
N GLY A 176 -31.17 26.70 -6.16
CA GLY A 176 -30.84 27.41 -4.92
C GLY A 176 -29.47 28.10 -4.94
N THR A 177 -28.88 28.30 -6.12
CA THR A 177 -27.68 29.15 -6.24
C THR A 177 -28.09 30.59 -5.99
N THR A 178 -27.58 31.17 -4.92
CA THR A 178 -27.74 32.59 -4.59
C THR A 178 -26.48 33.36 -4.99
N LEU A 179 -26.64 34.62 -5.39
CA LEU A 179 -25.54 35.57 -5.56
C LEU A 179 -25.00 36.05 -4.21
#